data_AF-W7D3K0-F1
#
_entry.id   AF-W7D3K0-F1
#
_cell.length_a   1.000
_cell.length_b   1.000
_cell.length_c   1.000
_cell.angle_alpha   90.00
_cell.angle_beta   90.00
_cell.angle_gamma   90.00
#
_symmetry.space_group_name_H-M   'P 1'
#
loop_
_entity.id
_entity.type
_entity.pdbx_description
1 polymer ?
#
loop_
_entity_poly.entity_id
_entity_poly.type
_entity_poly.pdbx_seq_one_letter_code
_entity_poly.pdbx_strand_id
1 'polypeptide(L)'
;MRHINNVKAIEEAKVQKATLIVNRLYKDERLADGVTEITLNNARTATAEIEDETKKNKLAKQIKQATLLLEQQNDLIEQLDAFTTDDGDQFIDDLTSVKVRELPVENISNAKIQEQALAKQTELIDWLAASDELEVTIGQLFTNGEQAKLAPKVTDAQIKKGERTNKNNQK
;
A
#
# COMPACT_ATOMS: atom_id res chain seq x y z
N MET A 1 44.71 -33.33 -10.18
CA MET A 1 44.41 -32.25 -9.21
C MET A 1 43.80 -30.97 -9.80
N ARG A 2 43.98 -30.60 -11.09
CA ARG A 2 43.37 -29.37 -11.67
C ARG A 2 41.83 -29.37 -11.74
N HIS A 3 41.19 -30.52 -12.00
CA HIS A 3 39.74 -30.58 -12.17
C HIS A 3 38.94 -30.32 -10.88
N ILE A 4 39.45 -30.74 -9.72
CA ILE A 4 38.75 -30.57 -8.43
C ILE A 4 38.69 -29.09 -8.00
N ASN A 5 39.78 -28.34 -8.27
CA ASN A 5 39.82 -26.90 -7.97
C ASN A 5 38.84 -26.10 -8.84
N ASN A 6 38.62 -26.51 -10.09
CA ASN A 6 37.67 -25.85 -10.99
C ASN A 6 36.21 -26.07 -10.57
N VAL A 7 35.85 -27.28 -10.14
CA VAL A 7 34.47 -27.58 -9.68
C VAL A 7 34.13 -26.75 -8.44
N LYS A 8 35.05 -26.68 -7.47
CA LYS A 8 34.85 -25.88 -6.26
C LYS A 8 34.69 -24.39 -6.57
N ALA A 9 35.51 -23.85 -7.48
CA ALA A 9 35.41 -22.46 -7.91
C ALA A 9 34.09 -22.14 -8.63
N ILE A 10 33.59 -23.06 -9.45
CA ILE A 10 32.28 -22.92 -10.12
C ILE A 10 31.16 -22.86 -9.09
N GLU A 11 31.17 -23.76 -8.10
CA GLU A 11 30.15 -23.78 -7.04
C GLU A 11 30.21 -22.50 -6.18
N GLU A 12 31.40 -22.04 -5.82
CA GLU A 12 31.59 -20.76 -5.12
C GLU A 12 31.04 -19.58 -5.93
N ALA A 13 31.24 -19.56 -7.25
CA ALA A 13 30.70 -18.51 -8.12
C ALA A 13 29.17 -18.53 -8.17
N LYS A 14 28.54 -19.71 -8.22
CA LYS A 14 27.08 -19.85 -8.15
C LYS A 14 26.52 -19.31 -6.83
N VAL A 15 27.14 -19.71 -5.71
CA VAL A 15 26.77 -19.22 -4.37
C VAL A 15 26.89 -17.69 -4.29
N GLN A 16 27.98 -17.11 -4.79
CA GLN A 16 28.18 -15.66 -4.79
C GLN A 16 27.11 -14.95 -5.63
N LYS A 17 26.85 -15.44 -6.84
CA LYS A 17 25.82 -14.90 -7.74
C LYS A 17 24.44 -14.94 -7.08
N ALA A 18 24.04 -16.07 -6.52
CA ALA A 18 22.76 -16.21 -5.84
C ALA A 18 22.66 -15.30 -4.61
N THR A 19 23.72 -15.22 -3.81
CA THR A 19 23.78 -14.31 -2.64
C THR A 19 23.59 -12.86 -3.06
N LEU A 20 24.25 -12.41 -4.13
CA LEU A 20 24.09 -11.05 -4.65
C LEU A 20 22.65 -10.78 -5.11
N ILE A 21 22.02 -11.75 -5.78
CA ILE A 21 20.63 -11.60 -6.24
C ILE A 21 19.66 -11.56 -5.06
N VAL A 22 19.82 -12.44 -4.08
CA VAL A 22 18.97 -12.46 -2.87
C VAL A 22 19.15 -11.18 -2.06
N ASN A 23 20.39 -10.71 -1.87
CA ASN A 23 20.65 -9.47 -1.13
C ASN A 23 20.00 -8.25 -1.80
N ARG A 24 19.85 -8.24 -3.13
CA ARG A 24 19.16 -7.15 -3.86
C ARG A 24 17.65 -7.10 -3.62
N LEU A 25 17.05 -8.16 -3.05
CA LEU A 25 15.65 -8.11 -2.62
C LEU A 25 15.46 -7.19 -1.41
N TYR A 26 16.55 -6.84 -0.73
CA TYR A 26 16.52 -6.09 0.51
C TYR A 26 17.28 -4.77 0.39
N LYS A 27 16.74 -3.76 1.04
CA LYS A 27 17.42 -2.52 1.38
C LYS A 27 17.33 -2.39 2.90
N ASP A 28 18.47 -2.56 3.56
CA ASP A 28 18.55 -2.75 5.01
C ASP A 28 17.73 -3.99 5.45
N GLU A 29 16.70 -3.80 6.28
CA GLU A 29 15.81 -4.87 6.77
C GLU A 29 14.46 -4.93 6.04
N ARG A 30 14.33 -4.16 4.95
CA ARG A 30 13.07 -3.91 4.24
C ARG A 30 13.19 -4.37 2.79
N LEU A 31 12.05 -4.58 2.12
CA LEU A 31 12.05 -4.84 0.68
C LEU A 31 12.65 -3.64 -0.08
N ALA A 32 13.57 -3.91 -0.98
CA ALA A 32 14.13 -2.90 -1.86
C ALA A 32 13.08 -2.35 -2.83
N ASP A 33 13.37 -1.19 -3.41
CA ASP A 33 12.52 -0.58 -4.44
C ASP A 33 12.47 -1.46 -5.69
N GLY A 34 11.28 -1.65 -6.25
CA GLY A 34 11.09 -2.43 -7.48
C GLY A 34 11.17 -3.95 -7.29
N VAL A 35 11.15 -4.46 -6.05
CA VAL A 35 10.96 -5.89 -5.80
C VAL A 35 9.57 -6.30 -6.29
N THR A 36 9.57 -7.30 -7.17
CA THR A 36 8.39 -7.90 -7.79
C THR A 36 8.50 -9.42 -7.78
N GLU A 37 7.42 -10.11 -8.15
CA GLU A 37 7.45 -11.56 -8.34
C GLU A 37 8.50 -12.02 -9.36
N ILE A 38 8.80 -11.20 -10.37
CA ILE A 38 9.89 -11.47 -11.32
C ILE A 38 11.25 -11.49 -10.60
N THR A 39 11.51 -10.53 -9.72
CA THR A 39 12.77 -10.48 -8.95
C THR A 39 12.91 -11.65 -7.98
N LEU A 40 11.80 -12.07 -7.35
CA LEU A 40 11.76 -13.25 -6.48
C LEU A 40 12.05 -14.52 -7.28
N ASN A 41 11.44 -14.68 -8.46
CA ASN A 41 11.69 -15.82 -9.33
C ASN A 41 13.15 -15.88 -9.81
N ASN A 42 13.75 -14.74 -10.14
CA ASN A 42 15.17 -14.68 -10.47
C ASN A 42 16.06 -15.16 -9.30
N ALA A 43 15.71 -14.79 -8.06
CA ALA A 43 16.41 -15.24 -6.87
C ALA A 43 16.24 -16.76 -6.62
N ARG A 44 15.03 -17.30 -6.84
CA ARG A 44 14.74 -18.74 -6.74
C ARG A 44 15.55 -19.54 -7.76
N THR A 45 15.57 -19.11 -9.01
CA THR A 45 16.34 -19.76 -10.09
C THR A 45 17.83 -19.77 -9.76
N ALA A 46 18.41 -18.64 -9.36
CA ALA A 46 19.82 -18.57 -9.01
C ALA A 46 20.17 -19.44 -7.78
N THR A 47 19.27 -19.52 -6.80
CA THR A 47 19.46 -20.36 -5.60
C THR A 47 19.33 -21.85 -5.92
N ALA A 48 18.48 -22.22 -6.88
CA ALA A 48 18.31 -23.62 -7.30
C ALA A 48 19.54 -24.22 -7.98
N GLU A 49 20.42 -23.39 -8.55
CA GLU A 49 21.68 -23.83 -9.20
C GLU A 49 22.76 -24.29 -8.19
N ILE A 50 22.61 -23.96 -6.91
CA ILE A 50 23.55 -24.26 -5.81
C ILE A 50 23.44 -25.73 -5.39
N GLU A 51 24.58 -26.40 -5.26
CA GLU A 51 24.69 -27.79 -4.79
C GLU A 51 24.85 -27.88 -3.27
N ASP A 52 25.46 -26.87 -2.63
CA ASP A 52 25.55 -26.77 -1.18
C ASP A 52 24.18 -26.51 -0.54
N GLU A 53 23.53 -27.59 -0.10
CA GLU A 53 22.20 -27.56 0.52
C GLU A 53 22.11 -26.64 1.75
N THR A 54 23.20 -26.45 2.51
CA THR A 54 23.18 -25.55 3.67
C THR A 54 23.03 -24.10 3.21
N LYS A 55 23.82 -23.69 2.22
CA LYS A 55 23.77 -22.33 1.65
C LYS A 55 22.48 -22.09 0.89
N LYS A 56 22.05 -23.07 0.08
CA LYS A 56 20.78 -23.06 -0.64
C LYS A 56 19.60 -22.85 0.30
N ASN A 57 19.52 -23.61 1.39
CA ASN A 57 18.45 -23.48 2.37
C ASN A 57 18.47 -22.12 3.09
N LYS A 58 19.65 -21.55 3.35
CA LYS A 58 19.77 -20.20 3.92
C LYS A 58 19.18 -19.14 2.98
N LEU A 59 19.57 -19.15 1.71
CA LEU A 59 19.07 -18.20 0.71
C LEU A 59 17.57 -18.41 0.43
N ALA A 60 17.10 -19.66 0.38
CA ALA A 60 15.68 -19.99 0.21
C ALA A 60 14.80 -19.42 1.33
N LYS A 61 15.29 -19.45 2.58
CA LYS A 61 14.59 -18.82 3.73
C LYS A 61 14.45 -17.30 3.55
N GLN A 62 15.50 -16.63 3.08
CA GLN A 62 15.47 -15.20 2.81
C GLN A 62 14.51 -14.87 1.66
N ILE A 63 14.47 -15.69 0.61
CA ILE A 63 13.51 -15.51 -0.49
C ILE A 63 12.07 -15.70 0.00
N LYS A 64 11.82 -16.71 0.85
CA LYS A 64 10.50 -16.95 1.43
C LYS A 64 10.04 -15.76 2.27
N GLN A 65 10.93 -15.19 3.08
CA GLN A 65 10.61 -13.98 3.85
C GLN A 65 10.29 -12.80 2.92
N ALA A 66 11.09 -12.56 1.87
CA ALA A 66 10.81 -11.49 0.91
C ALA A 66 9.47 -11.70 0.18
N THR A 67 9.12 -12.95 -0.12
CA THR A 67 7.83 -13.32 -0.74
C THR A 67 6.67 -12.95 0.19
N LEU A 68 6.74 -13.33 1.46
CA LEU A 68 5.71 -13.00 2.46
C LEU A 68 5.54 -11.48 2.61
N LEU A 69 6.65 -10.74 2.67
CA LEU A 69 6.63 -9.28 2.78
C LEU A 69 5.98 -8.63 1.54
N LEU A 70 6.22 -9.19 0.35
CA LEU A 70 5.64 -8.69 -0.89
C LEU A 70 4.13 -8.97 -0.95
N GLU A 71 3.72 -10.18 -0.58
CA GLU A 71 2.30 -10.58 -0.52
C GLU A 71 1.52 -9.69 0.46
N GLN A 72 2.04 -9.52 1.69
CA GLN A 72 1.43 -8.65 2.70
C GLN A 72 1.31 -7.20 2.24
N GLN A 73 2.35 -6.67 1.60
CA GLN A 73 2.33 -5.33 1.04
C GLN A 73 1.27 -5.18 -0.05
N ASN A 74 1.19 -6.13 -0.98
CA ASN A 74 0.23 -6.06 -2.08
C ASN A 74 -1.21 -6.16 -1.58
N ASP A 75 -1.48 -7.03 -0.61
CA ASP A 75 -2.80 -7.17 0.03
C ASP A 75 -3.23 -5.85 0.71
N LEU A 76 -2.32 -5.18 1.43
CA LEU A 76 -2.61 -3.88 2.05
C LEU A 76 -2.89 -2.78 1.02
N ILE A 77 -2.16 -2.77 -0.10
CA ILE A 77 -2.38 -1.80 -1.18
C ILE A 77 -3.73 -2.06 -1.84
N GLU A 78 -4.05 -3.33 -2.14
CA GLU A 78 -5.33 -3.71 -2.75
C GLU A 78 -6.52 -3.33 -1.85
N GLN A 79 -6.41 -3.55 -0.54
CA GLN A 79 -7.43 -3.11 0.43
C GLN A 79 -7.58 -1.59 0.46
N LEU A 80 -6.47 -0.84 0.38
CA LEU A 80 -6.48 0.62 0.35
C LEU A 80 -7.06 1.16 -0.96
N ASP A 81 -6.79 0.48 -2.08
CA ASP A 81 -7.32 0.81 -3.40
C ASP A 81 -8.80 0.45 -3.52
N ALA A 82 -9.25 -0.62 -2.87
CA ALA A 82 -10.66 -1.01 -2.85
C ALA A 82 -11.56 0.03 -2.19
N PHE A 83 -11.03 0.85 -1.29
CA PHE A 83 -11.80 1.93 -0.67
C PHE A 83 -12.19 3.03 -1.66
N THR A 84 -11.39 3.27 -2.69
CA THR A 84 -11.72 4.19 -3.80
C THR A 84 -12.51 3.46 -4.88
N THR A 85 -13.52 4.08 -5.47
CA THR A 85 -14.16 3.54 -6.70
C THR A 85 -13.22 3.69 -7.90
N ASP A 86 -13.48 2.94 -8.97
CA ASP A 86 -12.68 2.94 -10.22
C ASP A 86 -12.52 4.33 -10.84
N ASP A 87 -13.45 5.25 -10.59
CA ASP A 87 -13.40 6.63 -11.08
C ASP A 87 -12.53 7.55 -10.19
N GLY A 88 -12.07 7.08 -9.03
CA GLY A 88 -11.30 7.85 -8.05
C GLY A 88 -12.10 8.93 -7.30
N ASP A 89 -13.35 9.16 -7.71
CA ASP A 89 -14.19 10.28 -7.27
C ASP A 89 -15.29 9.87 -6.27
N GLN A 90 -15.45 8.57 -5.98
CA GLN A 90 -16.44 8.06 -5.02
C GLN A 90 -15.81 6.97 -4.13
N PHE A 91 -16.42 6.72 -2.98
CA PHE A 91 -15.99 5.68 -2.03
C PHE A 91 -17.10 4.64 -1.89
N ILE A 92 -16.74 3.45 -1.40
CA ILE A 92 -17.73 2.41 -1.09
C ILE A 92 -18.72 2.93 -0.03
N ASP A 93 -20.02 2.65 -0.22
CA ASP A 93 -21.04 2.89 0.80
C ASP A 93 -20.64 2.22 2.14
N ASP A 94 -20.90 2.88 3.27
CA ASP A 94 -20.55 2.47 4.65
C ASP A 94 -19.04 2.39 4.98
N LEU A 95 -18.18 3.09 4.22
CA LEU A 95 -16.79 3.30 4.62
C LEU A 95 -16.72 4.27 5.82
N THR A 96 -15.99 3.91 6.87
CA THR A 96 -15.80 4.75 8.06
C THR A 96 -14.32 5.04 8.28
N SER A 97 -14.02 6.17 8.91
CA SER A 97 -12.64 6.53 9.26
C SER A 97 -11.98 5.48 10.17
N VAL A 98 -12.77 4.72 10.93
CA VAL A 98 -12.30 3.61 11.77
C VAL A 98 -11.75 2.47 10.90
N LYS A 99 -12.53 2.01 9.90
CA LYS A 99 -12.10 0.94 8.98
C LYS A 99 -10.81 1.31 8.23
N VAL A 100 -10.69 2.57 7.79
CA VAL A 100 -9.50 3.07 7.09
C VAL A 100 -8.27 3.08 8.01
N ARG A 101 -8.43 3.47 9.28
CA ARG A 101 -7.34 3.52 10.29
C ARG A 101 -6.90 2.14 10.78
N GLU A 102 -7.78 1.15 10.72
CA GLU A 102 -7.46 -0.23 11.11
C GLU A 102 -6.54 -0.94 10.11
N LEU A 103 -6.40 -0.43 8.88
CA LEU A 103 -5.42 -0.95 7.93
C LEU A 103 -4.00 -0.66 8.44
N PRO A 104 -3.18 -1.69 8.69
CA PRO A 104 -1.84 -1.51 9.26
C PRO A 104 -0.82 -1.18 8.15
N VAL A 105 -1.02 -0.07 7.45
CA VAL A 105 -0.16 0.38 6.34
C VAL A 105 1.28 0.64 6.79
N GLU A 106 1.50 0.86 8.09
CA GLU A 106 2.82 0.94 8.71
C GLU A 106 3.61 -0.39 8.65
N ASN A 107 2.94 -1.52 8.39
CA ASN A 107 3.61 -2.82 8.21
C ASN A 107 4.10 -3.05 6.78
N ILE A 108 3.81 -2.14 5.83
CA ILE A 108 4.30 -2.24 4.45
C ILE A 108 5.83 -2.25 4.46
N SER A 109 6.43 -3.30 3.88
CA SER A 109 7.87 -3.48 3.94
C SER A 109 8.64 -2.45 3.13
N ASN A 110 8.24 -2.12 1.90
CA ASN A 110 8.99 -1.12 1.14
C ASN A 110 8.72 0.30 1.69
N ALA A 111 9.77 1.06 2.02
CA ALA A 111 9.62 2.37 2.65
C ALA A 111 8.90 3.41 1.78
N LYS A 112 9.19 3.43 0.47
CA LYS A 112 8.55 4.37 -0.46
C LYS A 112 7.06 4.07 -0.62
N ILE A 113 6.72 2.78 -0.74
CA ILE A 113 5.33 2.34 -0.85
C ILE A 113 4.58 2.57 0.46
N GLN A 114 5.23 2.36 1.61
CA GLN A 114 4.67 2.68 2.93
C GLN A 114 4.31 4.18 3.03
N GLU A 115 5.21 5.07 2.63
CA GLU A 115 4.97 6.52 2.63
C GLU A 115 3.77 6.90 1.73
N GLN A 116 3.70 6.31 0.53
CA GLN A 116 2.57 6.52 -0.38
C GLN A 116 1.24 6.01 0.19
N ALA A 117 1.25 4.82 0.81
CA ALA A 117 0.07 4.25 1.43
C ALA A 117 -0.39 5.06 2.64
N LEU A 118 0.53 5.57 3.47
CA LEU A 118 0.22 6.47 4.58
C LEU A 118 -0.39 7.80 4.09
N ALA A 119 0.15 8.36 3.00
CA ALA A 119 -0.39 9.57 2.40
C ALA A 119 -1.83 9.34 1.90
N LYS A 120 -2.07 8.24 1.16
CA LYS A 120 -3.41 7.86 0.69
C LYS A 120 -4.36 7.59 1.86
N GLN A 121 -3.92 6.87 2.89
CA GLN A 121 -4.72 6.63 4.10
C GLN A 121 -5.13 7.94 4.78
N THR A 122 -4.21 8.91 4.86
CA THR A 122 -4.50 10.24 5.44
C THR A 122 -5.53 11.00 4.61
N GLU A 123 -5.35 11.03 3.30
CA GLU A 123 -6.29 11.66 2.37
C GLU A 123 -7.71 11.08 2.49
N LEU A 124 -7.82 9.75 2.58
CA LEU A 124 -9.09 9.05 2.81
C LEU A 124 -9.77 9.49 4.11
N ILE A 125 -9.01 9.60 5.20
CA ILE A 125 -9.53 10.00 6.51
C ILE A 125 -10.00 11.46 6.49
N ASP A 126 -9.22 12.35 5.88
CA ASP A 126 -9.55 13.77 5.79
C ASP A 126 -10.81 13.99 4.95
N TRP A 127 -10.97 13.24 3.86
CA TRP A 127 -12.17 13.28 3.04
C TRP A 127 -13.41 12.80 3.79
N LEU A 128 -13.32 11.67 4.51
CA LEU A 128 -14.42 11.14 5.32
C LEU A 128 -14.86 12.13 6.40
N ALA A 129 -13.89 12.79 7.06
CA ALA A 129 -14.19 13.83 8.04
C ALA A 129 -14.90 15.04 7.41
N ALA A 130 -14.49 15.46 6.20
CA ALA A 130 -15.15 16.55 5.48
C ALA A 130 -16.57 16.17 5.02
N SER A 131 -16.80 14.91 4.62
CA SER A 131 -18.12 14.41 4.24
C SER A 131 -19.08 14.40 5.42
N ASP A 132 -18.64 13.90 6.58
CA ASP A 132 -19.44 13.90 7.82
C ASP A 132 -19.84 15.34 8.23
N GLU A 133 -18.91 16.31 8.15
CA GLU A 133 -19.19 17.71 8.45
C GLU A 133 -20.21 18.33 7.46
N LEU A 134 -20.15 17.98 6.18
CA LEU A 134 -21.11 18.43 5.17
C LEU A 134 -22.49 17.84 5.40
N GLU A 135 -22.59 16.54 5.71
CA GLU A 135 -23.87 15.91 6.05
C GLU A 135 -24.50 16.52 7.30
N VAL A 136 -23.70 16.76 8.35
CA VAL A 136 -24.17 17.46 9.56
C VAL A 136 -24.63 18.88 9.23
N THR A 137 -23.89 19.60 8.38
CA THR A 137 -24.27 20.96 7.96
C THR A 137 -25.58 20.94 7.18
N ILE A 138 -25.76 20.05 6.21
CA ILE A 138 -27.01 19.89 5.44
C ILE A 138 -28.15 19.47 6.37
N GLY A 139 -27.93 18.52 7.27
CA GLY A 139 -28.91 18.10 8.28
C GLY A 139 -29.30 19.23 9.23
N GLN A 140 -28.41 20.17 9.56
CA GLN A 140 -28.74 21.38 10.32
C GLN A 140 -29.49 22.42 9.48
N LEU A 141 -29.26 22.46 8.16
CA LEU A 141 -30.01 23.32 7.25
C LEU A 141 -31.47 22.87 7.08
N PHE A 142 -31.79 21.60 7.32
CA PHE A 142 -33.14 21.05 7.20
C PHE A 142 -33.65 20.53 8.55
N THR A 143 -34.70 21.14 9.13
CA THR A 143 -35.24 20.67 10.41
C THR A 143 -35.92 19.30 10.25
N ASN A 144 -35.36 18.26 10.89
CA ASN A 144 -35.93 16.93 11.15
C ASN A 144 -37.04 16.46 10.20
N GLY A 145 -36.65 15.71 9.17
CA GLY A 145 -37.31 14.49 8.70
C GLY A 145 -38.69 14.56 8.02
N GLU A 146 -39.56 15.52 8.32
CA GLU A 146 -40.95 15.47 7.85
C GLU A 146 -41.35 16.62 6.91
N GLN A 147 -40.60 17.72 6.87
CA GLN A 147 -40.81 18.78 5.89
C GLN A 147 -39.45 19.38 5.51
N ALA A 148 -39.08 19.30 4.23
CA ALA A 148 -37.92 19.99 3.67
C ALA A 148 -38.13 21.51 3.71
N LYS A 149 -38.08 22.09 4.92
CA LYS A 149 -38.06 23.52 5.17
C LYS A 149 -36.68 23.86 5.69
N LEU A 150 -36.07 24.88 5.08
CA LEU A 150 -34.83 25.46 5.57
C LEU A 150 -35.04 25.89 7.03
N ALA A 151 -34.08 25.57 7.91
CA ALA A 151 -34.13 25.99 9.29
C ALA A 151 -34.30 27.53 9.36
N PRO A 152 -35.12 28.06 10.27
CA PRO A 152 -35.53 29.48 10.27
C PRO A 152 -34.38 30.50 10.49
N LYS A 153 -33.13 30.05 10.59
CA LYS A 153 -31.92 30.87 10.77
C LYS A 153 -30.88 30.71 9.65
N VAL A 154 -31.19 30.00 8.56
CA VAL A 154 -30.29 29.90 7.40
C VAL A 154 -30.28 31.23 6.67
N THR A 155 -29.13 31.91 6.67
CA THR A 155 -28.93 33.18 5.96
C THR A 155 -28.34 32.94 4.57
N ASP A 156 -28.67 33.78 3.59
CA ASP A 156 -28.14 33.72 2.20
C ASP A 156 -26.59 33.67 2.13
N ALA A 157 -25.92 34.18 3.17
CA ALA A 157 -24.47 34.13 3.30
C ALA A 157 -23.93 32.69 3.53
N GLN A 158 -24.68 31.83 4.22
CA GLN A 158 -24.30 30.44 4.47
C GLN A 158 -24.51 29.58 3.22
N ILE A 159 -25.57 29.84 2.45
CA ILE A 159 -25.86 29.16 1.17
C ILE A 159 -24.77 29.49 0.13
N LYS A 160 -24.40 30.77 -0.01
CA LYS A 160 -23.32 31.19 -0.93
C LYS A 160 -21.93 30.68 -0.57
N LYS A 161 -21.69 30.32 0.70
CA LYS A 161 -20.39 29.76 1.12
C LYS A 161 -20.22 28.32 0.62
N GLY A 162 -21.30 27.52 0.60
CA GLY A 162 -21.31 26.17 0.03
C GLY A 162 -21.18 26.13 -1.50
N GLU A 163 -21.75 27.12 -2.21
CA GLU A 163 -21.61 27.20 -3.67
C GLU A 163 -20.20 27.59 -4.15
N ARG A 164 -19.43 28.32 -3.32
CA ARG A 164 -18.07 28.77 -3.68
C ARG A 164 -17.02 27.68 -3.49
N THR A 165 -17.21 26.76 -2.56
CA THR A 165 -16.31 25.61 -2.36
C THR A 165 -16.51 24.53 -3.43
N ASN A 166 -17.74 24.30 -3.90
CA ASN A 166 -18.01 23.31 -4.96
C ASN A 166 -17.39 23.70 -6.33
N LYS A 167 -17.27 25.00 -6.63
CA LYS A 167 -16.60 25.47 -7.86
C LYS A 167 -15.07 25.35 -7.86
N ASN A 168 -14.45 25.19 -6.69
CA ASN A 168 -13.01 24.98 -6.58
C ASN A 168 -12.59 23.51 -6.68
N ASN A 169 -13.56 22.57 -6.61
CA ASN A 169 -13.35 21.13 -6.82
C ASN A 169 -13.72 20.66 -8.23
N GLN A 170 -14.00 21.58 -9.17
CA GLN A 170 -14.31 21.26 -10.58
C GLN A 170 -13.31 21.91 -11.56
N LYS A 171 -12.03 22.01 -11.20
CA LYS A 171 -10.99 22.49 -12.13
C LYS A 171 -9.78 21.57 -12.19
#